data_AF-A0A212TQ70-F1
#
_entry.id   AF-A0A212TQ70-F1
#
_cell.length_a   1.000
_cell.length_b   1.000
_cell.length_c   1.000
_cell.angle_alpha   90.00
_cell.angle_beta   90.00
_cell.angle_gamma   90.00
#
_symmetry.space_group_name_H-M   'P 1'
#
loop_
_entity.id
_entity.type
_entity.pdbx_description
1 polymer ?
#
loop_
_entity_poly.entity_id
_entity_poly.type
_entity_poly.pdbx_seq_one_letter_code
_entity_poly.pdbx_strand_id
1 'polypeptide(L)'
;MKKLFFAALLFASSSAISAPIPLSEIVNNTQPFYNGFYAVNDGLRDAYDGFQRLENYGSLSVSREVFTLEDIFSYGVYDSFTNNTGSVINQTIRYFTNLGSDDQPYVSSTTDYTYTTNETQLGRDPAVAFTFGKNQWTLDNSEFLPFGSAFTYLYYDLTVDAGETVSLLTFSSLYLDSVANSINDLKNAELTALALSLDPISQGVSSRMVNNAINYSDVKSVPEPGSLALLFLGLTGILFSRKKKLA
;
A
#
# COMPACT_ATOMS: atom_id res chain seq x y z
N MET A 1 -47.53 13.01 -30.32
CA MET A 1 -46.54 14.07 -30.05
C MET A 1 -45.48 13.50 -29.10
N LYS A 2 -44.30 13.15 -29.62
CA LYS A 2 -43.18 12.59 -28.84
C LYS A 2 -42.45 13.74 -28.14
N LYS A 3 -42.43 13.75 -26.79
CA LYS A 3 -41.62 14.71 -26.02
C LYS A 3 -40.21 14.15 -25.90
N LEU A 4 -39.25 14.76 -26.57
CA LEU A 4 -37.82 14.56 -26.31
C LEU A 4 -37.49 15.16 -24.94
N PHE A 5 -36.98 14.34 -24.02
CA PHE A 5 -36.26 14.83 -22.84
C PHE A 5 -34.81 15.08 -23.26
N PHE A 6 -34.43 16.36 -23.35
CA PHE A 6 -33.03 16.77 -23.39
C PHE A 6 -32.47 16.65 -21.97
N ALA A 7 -31.62 15.66 -21.71
CA ALA A 7 -30.78 15.65 -20.53
C ALA A 7 -29.62 16.65 -20.77
N ALA A 8 -29.73 17.84 -20.19
CA ALA A 8 -28.60 18.75 -20.10
C ALA A 8 -27.60 18.16 -19.10
N LEU A 9 -26.48 17.64 -19.60
CA LEU A 9 -25.31 17.37 -18.76
C LEU A 9 -24.84 18.75 -18.25
N LEU A 10 -25.18 19.07 -17.01
CA LEU A 10 -24.52 20.16 -16.29
C LEU A 10 -23.07 19.73 -16.06
N PHE A 11 -22.16 20.28 -16.86
CA PHE A 11 -20.76 20.34 -16.49
C PHE A 11 -20.68 21.25 -15.27
N ALA A 12 -20.62 20.67 -14.08
CA ALA A 12 -20.20 21.39 -12.90
C ALA A 12 -18.81 21.95 -13.20
N SER A 13 -18.67 23.27 -13.18
CA SER A 13 -17.39 23.95 -13.20
C SER A 13 -16.54 23.36 -12.06
N SER A 14 -15.47 22.65 -12.41
CA SER A 14 -14.50 22.17 -11.43
C SER A 14 -13.97 23.40 -10.69
N SER A 15 -14.26 23.47 -9.40
CA SER A 15 -13.54 24.36 -8.49
C SER A 15 -12.04 24.08 -8.68
N ALA A 16 -11.26 25.15 -8.77
CA ALA A 16 -9.81 25.06 -8.94
C ALA A 16 -9.24 24.01 -7.97
N ILE A 17 -8.60 22.99 -8.53
CA ILE A 17 -7.88 21.97 -7.78
C ILE A 17 -6.79 22.73 -7.02
N SER A 18 -6.81 22.66 -5.69
CA SER A 18 -5.70 23.19 -4.88
C SER A 18 -4.41 22.55 -5.38
N ALA A 19 -3.38 23.37 -5.65
CA ALA A 19 -2.08 22.89 -6.10
C ALA A 19 -1.43 22.13 -4.94
N PRO A 20 -1.25 20.80 -5.04
CA PRO A 20 -0.71 20.03 -3.94
C PRO A 20 0.82 20.19 -3.87
N ILE A 21 1.44 19.61 -2.84
CA ILE A 21 2.86 19.88 -2.58
C ILE A 21 3.72 19.35 -3.75
N PRO A 22 4.68 20.13 -4.28
CA PRO A 22 5.48 19.72 -5.43
C PRO A 22 6.34 18.48 -5.15
N LEU A 23 6.43 17.59 -6.14
CA LEU A 23 7.20 16.35 -6.04
C LEU A 23 8.69 16.56 -5.67
N SER A 24 9.29 17.67 -6.09
CA SER A 24 10.69 17.95 -5.74
C SER A 24 10.93 18.03 -4.22
N GLU A 25 9.92 18.41 -3.45
CA GLU A 25 9.97 18.43 -1.99
C GLU A 25 9.78 17.02 -1.40
N ILE A 26 9.01 16.18 -2.09
CA ILE A 26 8.77 14.78 -1.76
C ILE A 26 10.04 13.93 -1.88
N VAL A 27 10.68 13.97 -3.04
CA VAL A 27 11.76 13.02 -3.41
C VAL A 27 13.04 13.27 -2.61
N ASN A 28 13.35 14.52 -2.28
CA ASN A 28 14.57 14.89 -1.56
C ASN A 28 14.64 14.35 -0.12
N ASN A 29 13.50 13.96 0.44
CA ASN A 29 13.35 13.59 1.85
C ASN A 29 13.28 12.07 2.08
N THR A 30 13.44 11.25 1.03
CA THR A 30 13.61 9.80 1.18
C THR A 30 15.07 9.49 1.50
N GLN A 31 15.36 9.08 2.73
CA GLN A 31 16.73 8.81 3.20
C GLN A 31 16.86 7.37 3.72
N PRO A 32 18.05 6.73 3.61
CA PRO A 32 18.34 5.51 4.34
C PRO A 32 18.26 5.77 5.84
N PHE A 33 17.32 5.11 6.51
CA PHE A 33 17.14 5.14 7.96
C PHE A 33 17.93 4.01 8.62
N TYR A 34 18.15 4.12 9.95
CA TYR A 34 18.79 3.10 10.78
C TYR A 34 18.32 1.68 10.37
N ASN A 35 19.29 0.77 10.21
CA ASN A 35 19.11 -0.63 9.75
C ASN A 35 18.78 -0.84 8.26
N GLY A 36 18.98 0.15 7.39
CA GLY A 36 18.98 -0.06 5.93
C GLY A 36 17.59 0.00 5.27
N PHE A 37 16.60 0.58 5.95
CA PHE A 37 15.27 0.84 5.39
C PHE A 37 15.22 2.23 4.78
N TYR A 38 14.39 2.43 3.76
CA TYR A 38 14.07 3.78 3.26
C TYR A 38 12.86 4.31 4.04
N ALA A 39 13.01 5.51 4.61
CA ALA A 39 11.94 6.26 5.24
C ALA A 39 11.86 7.66 4.62
N VAL A 40 10.66 8.24 4.62
CA VAL A 40 10.47 9.67 4.37
C VAL A 40 10.46 10.35 5.75
N ASN A 41 11.47 11.20 6.00
CA ASN A 41 11.60 12.03 7.20
C ASN A 41 11.61 13.50 6.77
N ASP A 42 10.94 14.35 7.54
CA ASP A 42 10.82 15.80 7.31
C ASP A 42 10.29 16.11 5.90
N GLY A 43 9.59 15.14 5.31
CA GLY A 43 8.96 15.26 4.00
C GLY A 43 7.73 16.14 4.07
N LEU A 44 7.51 16.97 3.05
CA LEU A 44 6.21 17.61 2.80
C LEU A 44 5.73 18.53 3.93
N ARG A 45 6.52 19.56 4.26
CA ARG A 45 6.32 20.41 5.44
C ARG A 45 6.21 19.65 6.76
N ASP A 46 7.13 18.72 6.99
CA ASP A 46 7.23 18.00 8.26
C ASP A 46 6.04 17.05 8.55
N ALA A 47 5.39 16.56 7.50
CA ALA A 47 4.25 15.65 7.60
C ALA A 47 4.61 14.26 8.11
N TYR A 48 5.90 13.92 8.12
CA TYR A 48 6.37 12.62 8.57
C TYR A 48 7.71 12.73 9.31
N ASP A 49 7.71 12.26 10.55
CA ASP A 49 8.91 11.97 11.34
C ASP A 49 9.34 10.49 11.19
N GLY A 50 8.89 9.86 10.11
CA GLY A 50 9.15 8.46 9.80
C GLY A 50 7.96 7.78 9.15
N PHE A 51 7.98 7.72 7.81
CA PHE A 51 6.93 7.08 7.01
C PHE A 51 7.13 5.57 6.81
N GLN A 52 6.08 4.78 7.08
CA GLN A 52 5.97 3.34 6.76
C GLN A 52 7.25 2.53 7.05
N ARG A 53 7.84 2.77 8.22
CA ARG A 53 8.98 2.02 8.72
C ARG A 53 8.56 0.56 8.93
N LEU A 54 9.22 -0.34 8.22
CA LEU A 54 8.94 -1.78 8.28
C LEU A 54 9.57 -2.41 9.51
N GLU A 55 8.79 -3.21 10.22
CA GLU A 55 9.18 -3.86 11.47
C GLU A 55 8.61 -5.28 11.54
N ASN A 56 9.20 -6.11 12.41
CA ASN A 56 8.70 -7.44 12.76
C ASN A 56 8.54 -8.41 11.57
N TYR A 57 9.50 -8.49 10.65
CA TYR A 57 9.49 -9.41 9.51
C TYR A 57 10.21 -10.75 9.77
N GLY A 58 10.63 -11.02 11.01
CA GLY A 58 11.17 -12.31 11.43
C GLY A 58 12.37 -12.75 10.58
N SER A 59 12.31 -13.99 10.07
CA SER A 59 13.34 -14.57 9.19
C SER A 59 13.04 -14.37 7.69
N LEU A 60 12.03 -13.58 7.33
CA LEU A 60 11.75 -13.25 5.94
C LEU A 60 12.84 -12.33 5.39
N SER A 61 13.22 -12.53 4.14
CA SER A 61 14.04 -11.55 3.41
C SER A 61 13.12 -10.50 2.79
N VAL A 62 13.50 -9.23 2.85
CA VAL A 62 12.67 -8.12 2.38
C VAL A 62 13.35 -7.41 1.20
N SER A 63 12.57 -7.18 0.14
CA SER A 63 12.90 -6.21 -0.91
C SER A 63 11.85 -5.11 -0.91
N ARG A 64 12.27 -3.85 -0.91
CA ARG A 64 11.40 -2.66 -0.88
C ARG A 64 11.62 -1.80 -2.11
N GLU A 65 10.54 -1.45 -2.79
CA GLU A 65 10.51 -0.41 -3.82
C GLU A 65 9.65 0.75 -3.33
N VAL A 66 10.20 1.97 -3.29
CA VAL A 66 9.46 3.20 -2.99
C VAL A 66 9.34 4.03 -4.26
N PHE A 67 8.14 4.51 -4.55
CA PHE A 67 7.85 5.31 -5.74
C PHE A 67 6.84 6.40 -5.43
N THR A 68 6.64 7.29 -6.40
CA THR A 68 5.72 8.44 -6.28
C THR A 68 4.77 8.46 -7.46
N LEU A 69 3.54 8.92 -7.23
CA LEU A 69 2.51 9.14 -8.22
C LEU A 69 2.22 10.64 -8.25
N GLU A 70 2.95 11.34 -9.12
CA GLU A 70 3.05 12.81 -9.12
C GLU A 70 1.69 13.49 -9.31
N ASP A 71 0.88 12.97 -10.23
CA ASP A 71 -0.42 13.56 -10.60
C ASP A 71 -1.45 13.52 -9.47
N ILE A 72 -1.23 12.67 -8.46
CA ILE A 72 -2.15 12.47 -7.33
C ILE A 72 -1.44 12.53 -5.97
N PHE A 73 -0.23 13.08 -5.92
CA PHE A 73 0.48 13.47 -4.69
C PHE A 73 0.57 12.35 -3.67
N SER A 74 0.90 11.17 -4.18
CA SER A 74 0.92 9.94 -3.41
C SER A 74 2.28 9.25 -3.48
N TYR A 75 2.68 8.65 -2.36
CA TYR A 75 3.77 7.69 -2.30
C TYR A 75 3.20 6.28 -2.40
N GLY A 76 3.93 5.41 -3.07
CA GLY A 76 3.71 3.98 -3.03
C GLY A 76 4.91 3.26 -2.43
N VAL A 77 4.64 2.26 -1.61
CA VAL A 77 5.61 1.31 -1.09
C VAL A 77 5.19 -0.08 -1.54
N TYR A 78 6.08 -0.75 -2.26
CA TYR A 78 5.92 -2.13 -2.69
C TYR A 78 6.98 -2.99 -1.99
N ASP A 79 6.55 -3.75 -0.99
CA ASP A 79 7.42 -4.65 -0.23
C ASP A 79 7.20 -6.09 -0.67
N SER A 80 8.28 -6.86 -0.75
CA SER A 80 8.26 -8.29 -1.07
C SER A 80 8.96 -9.06 0.04
N PHE A 81 8.27 -10.05 0.59
CA PHE A 81 8.69 -10.88 1.72
C PHE A 81 8.95 -12.30 1.23
N THR A 82 10.21 -12.73 1.24
CA THR A 82 10.63 -14.04 0.75
C THR A 82 10.98 -14.97 1.90
N ASN A 83 10.39 -16.17 1.93
CA ASN A 83 10.75 -17.23 2.86
C ASN A 83 11.83 -18.13 2.24
N ASN A 84 13.08 -17.93 2.65
CA ASN A 84 14.22 -18.74 2.19
C ASN A 84 14.46 -20.02 3.04
N THR A 85 13.53 -20.37 3.94
CA THR A 85 13.65 -21.52 4.83
C THR A 85 12.95 -22.76 4.24
N GLY A 86 13.06 -23.91 4.94
CA GLY A 86 12.38 -25.15 4.57
C GLY A 86 11.00 -25.36 5.20
N SER A 87 10.46 -24.36 5.92
CA SER A 87 9.18 -24.47 6.65
C SER A 87 8.33 -23.22 6.44
N VAL A 88 7.01 -23.35 6.61
CA VAL A 88 6.08 -22.22 6.62
C VAL A 88 6.47 -21.21 7.70
N ILE A 89 6.43 -19.92 7.35
CA ILE A 89 6.56 -18.81 8.30
C ILE A 89 5.19 -18.16 8.46
N ASN A 90 4.75 -17.99 9.70
CA ASN A 90 3.62 -17.13 10.06
C ASN A 90 4.19 -15.91 10.80
N GLN A 91 3.93 -14.72 10.28
CA GLN A 91 4.52 -13.49 10.80
C GLN A 91 3.55 -12.33 10.68
N THR A 92 3.34 -11.61 11.79
CA THR A 92 2.65 -10.33 11.77
C THR A 92 3.66 -9.23 11.43
N ILE A 93 3.64 -8.76 10.20
CA ILE A 93 4.43 -7.62 9.75
C ILE A 93 3.82 -6.32 10.29
N ARG A 94 4.67 -5.34 10.59
CA ARG A 94 4.22 -4.03 11.07
C ARG A 94 4.83 -2.90 10.27
N TYR A 95 3.98 -1.98 9.81
CA TYR A 95 4.35 -0.69 9.28
C TYR A 95 4.08 0.37 10.35
N PHE A 96 5.11 1.09 10.75
CA PHE A 96 5.01 2.22 11.64
C PHE A 96 5.08 3.52 10.86
N THR A 97 4.16 4.44 11.12
CA THR A 97 4.27 5.82 10.63
C THR A 97 4.16 6.78 11.80
N ASN A 98 5.09 7.74 11.86
CA ASN A 98 5.02 8.93 12.70
C ASN A 98 4.68 10.14 11.82
N LEU A 99 3.61 10.87 12.16
CA LEU A 99 3.03 11.94 11.35
C LEU A 99 3.62 13.35 11.61
N GLY A 100 4.71 13.45 12.37
CA GLY A 100 5.29 14.77 12.69
C GLY A 100 4.55 15.48 13.82
N SER A 101 5.26 16.37 14.53
CA SER A 101 4.80 17.05 15.74
C SER A 101 3.71 18.08 15.46
N ASP A 102 2.53 17.90 16.06
CA ASP A 102 1.82 18.84 16.95
C ASP A 102 0.52 18.14 17.39
N ASP A 103 0.06 18.39 18.61
CA ASP A 103 -0.84 17.50 19.36
C ASP A 103 -2.25 17.30 18.74
N GLN A 104 -2.61 16.04 18.51
CA GLN A 104 -3.96 15.50 18.21
C GLN A 104 -4.39 15.45 16.73
N PRO A 105 -3.91 14.43 15.98
CA PRO A 105 -4.46 14.04 14.72
C PRO A 105 -5.86 13.49 14.95
N TYR A 106 -6.80 14.07 14.21
CA TYR A 106 -8.08 13.46 13.96
C TYR A 106 -7.87 12.27 13.03
N VAL A 107 -7.78 11.07 13.62
CA VAL A 107 -7.76 9.81 12.88
C VAL A 107 -9.19 9.31 12.74
N SER A 108 -9.63 9.05 11.52
CA SER A 108 -10.89 8.37 11.26
C SER A 108 -10.65 7.28 10.22
N SER A 109 -11.05 6.07 10.62
CA SER A 109 -10.84 4.85 9.85
C SER A 109 -12.14 4.44 9.16
N THR A 110 -12.02 4.00 7.91
CA THR A 110 -13.05 3.20 7.24
C THR A 110 -12.54 1.76 7.08
N THR A 111 -13.38 0.84 6.60
CA THR A 111 -12.96 -0.54 6.28
C THR A 111 -11.92 -0.64 5.17
N ASP A 112 -11.78 0.39 4.32
CA ASP A 112 -11.04 0.31 3.05
C ASP A 112 -9.79 1.21 3.01
N TYR A 113 -9.71 2.20 3.90
CA TYR A 113 -8.61 3.15 4.05
C TYR A 113 -8.73 3.87 5.39
N THR A 114 -7.61 4.36 5.92
CA THR A 114 -7.61 5.25 7.08
C THR A 114 -7.06 6.60 6.69
N TYR A 115 -7.73 7.66 7.11
CA TYR A 115 -7.19 9.02 7.01
C TYR A 115 -6.89 9.57 8.39
N THR A 116 -5.91 10.46 8.39
CA THR A 116 -5.45 11.19 9.57
C THR A 116 -5.26 12.64 9.16
N THR A 117 -5.84 13.56 9.91
CA THR A 117 -5.64 15.00 9.70
C THR A 117 -5.12 15.58 11.00
N ASN A 118 -4.03 16.34 10.98
CA ASN A 118 -3.67 17.10 12.17
C ASN A 118 -4.63 18.30 12.34
N GLU A 119 -5.22 18.34 13.51
CA GLU A 119 -5.97 19.42 14.15
C GLU A 119 -7.31 19.95 13.60
N THR A 120 -8.20 20.11 14.59
CA THR A 120 -9.22 21.15 14.68
C THR A 120 -8.57 22.49 15.05
N GLN A 121 -8.56 23.45 14.12
CA GLN A 121 -8.34 24.89 14.35
C GLN A 121 -6.92 25.34 14.73
N LEU A 122 -6.15 25.71 13.70
CA LEU A 122 -5.10 26.78 13.61
C LEU A 122 -3.66 26.35 13.28
N GLY A 123 -3.34 25.05 13.21
CA GLY A 123 -2.14 24.51 12.54
C GLY A 123 -2.30 24.35 11.01
N ARG A 124 -1.20 24.27 10.24
CA ARG A 124 -1.20 24.07 8.76
C ARG A 124 -0.53 22.75 8.37
N ASP A 125 -0.96 21.65 8.95
CA ASP A 125 -0.43 20.33 8.61
C ASP A 125 -1.25 19.70 7.48
N PRO A 126 -0.61 18.96 6.56
CA PRO A 126 -1.30 18.29 5.47
C PRO A 126 -2.33 17.26 5.97
N ALA A 127 -3.43 17.12 5.23
CA ALA A 127 -4.27 15.93 5.32
C ALA A 127 -3.54 14.74 4.70
N VAL A 128 -3.53 13.61 5.41
CA VAL A 128 -2.86 12.37 4.99
C VAL A 128 -3.88 11.24 4.93
N ALA A 129 -3.94 10.55 3.79
CA ALA A 129 -4.75 9.33 3.65
C ALA A 129 -3.86 8.15 3.30
N PHE A 130 -3.97 7.09 4.09
CA PHE A 130 -3.26 5.86 3.84
C PHE A 130 -4.16 4.82 3.17
N THR A 131 -3.63 4.18 2.13
CA THR A 131 -4.35 3.15 1.36
C THR A 131 -3.59 1.85 1.40
N PHE A 132 -4.25 0.77 1.77
CA PHE A 132 -3.60 -0.48 2.14
C PHE A 132 -4.21 -1.70 1.42
N GLY A 133 -5.04 -1.47 0.40
CA GLY A 133 -5.75 -2.52 -0.32
C GLY A 133 -7.18 -2.70 0.16
N LYS A 134 -7.99 -3.38 -0.66
CA LYS A 134 -9.45 -3.53 -0.45
C LYS A 134 -9.98 -4.93 -0.75
N ASN A 135 -9.11 -5.87 -1.13
CA ASN A 135 -9.58 -7.23 -1.38
C ASN A 135 -9.93 -7.95 -0.06
N GLN A 136 -10.62 -9.09 -0.17
CA GLN A 136 -11.04 -9.86 1.01
C GLN A 136 -9.85 -10.30 1.86
N TRP A 137 -8.71 -10.60 1.24
CA TRP A 137 -7.51 -10.98 1.97
C TRP A 137 -7.04 -9.86 2.92
N THR A 138 -7.04 -8.61 2.47
CA THR A 138 -6.70 -7.45 3.31
C THR A 138 -7.65 -7.33 4.49
N LEU A 139 -8.96 -7.48 4.27
CA LEU A 139 -9.96 -7.40 5.34
C LEU A 139 -9.76 -8.49 6.40
N ASP A 140 -9.29 -9.67 5.99
CA ASP A 140 -9.12 -10.81 6.88
C ASP A 140 -7.75 -10.83 7.59
N ASN A 141 -6.74 -10.13 7.06
CA ASN A 141 -5.34 -10.27 7.48
C ASN A 141 -4.66 -8.94 7.81
N SER A 142 -5.39 -7.83 7.89
CA SER A 142 -4.81 -6.53 8.24
C SER A 142 -5.55 -5.83 9.36
N GLU A 143 -4.80 -5.02 10.11
CA GLU A 143 -5.34 -4.19 11.17
C GLU A 143 -4.65 -2.83 11.14
N PHE A 144 -5.44 -1.75 11.23
CA PHE A 144 -4.92 -0.41 11.41
C PHE A 144 -5.19 0.07 12.83
N LEU A 145 -4.12 0.44 13.56
CA LEU A 145 -4.20 0.95 14.92
C LEU A 145 -3.56 2.33 15.02
N PRO A 146 -4.34 3.39 15.29
CA PRO A 146 -3.76 4.64 15.77
C PRO A 146 -3.16 4.42 17.17
N PHE A 147 -1.96 4.94 17.39
CA PHE A 147 -1.25 4.88 18.67
C PHE A 147 -0.86 6.29 19.10
N GLY A 148 -1.51 6.79 20.15
CA GLY A 148 -1.30 8.17 20.59
C GLY A 148 -1.73 9.19 19.53
N SER A 149 -1.17 10.38 19.61
CA SER A 149 -1.54 11.56 18.82
C SER A 149 -0.58 11.85 17.66
N ALA A 150 0.11 10.87 17.09
CA ALA A 150 0.95 11.10 15.91
C ALA A 150 1.37 9.80 15.24
N PHE A 151 1.24 8.67 15.95
CA PHE A 151 1.72 7.39 15.48
C PHE A 151 0.58 6.54 14.97
N THR A 152 0.87 5.79 13.92
CA THR A 152 -0.04 4.79 13.38
C THR A 152 0.72 3.51 13.12
N TYR A 153 0.04 2.41 13.34
CA TYR A 153 0.51 1.08 12.98
C TYR A 153 -0.45 0.44 12.00
N LEU A 154 0.10 -0.15 10.95
CA LEU A 154 -0.60 -1.06 10.09
C LEU A 154 0.04 -2.44 10.21
N TYR A 155 -0.78 -3.43 10.52
CA TYR A 155 -0.38 -4.82 10.68
C TYR A 155 -0.85 -5.65 9.49
N TYR A 156 -0.03 -6.62 9.11
CA TYR A 156 -0.44 -7.69 8.21
C TYR A 156 -0.01 -9.05 8.75
N ASP A 157 -0.97 -9.97 8.88
CA ASP A 157 -0.68 -11.37 9.16
C ASP A 157 -0.32 -12.09 7.86
N LEU A 158 0.96 -12.44 7.72
CA LEU A 158 1.47 -13.16 6.56
C LEU A 158 1.75 -14.62 6.90
N THR A 159 1.21 -15.51 6.08
CA THR A 159 1.69 -16.89 5.95
C THR A 159 2.46 -16.99 4.63
N VAL A 160 3.73 -17.39 4.72
CA VAL A 160 4.61 -17.53 3.55
C VAL A 160 5.19 -18.94 3.53
N ASP A 161 4.84 -19.74 2.52
CA ASP A 161 5.35 -21.11 2.42
C ASP A 161 6.85 -21.12 2.07
N ALA A 162 7.48 -22.27 2.27
CA ALA A 162 8.90 -22.45 1.99
C ALA A 162 9.23 -22.16 0.52
N GLY A 163 10.14 -21.22 0.27
CA GLY A 163 10.55 -20.79 -1.07
C GLY A 163 9.64 -19.75 -1.73
N GLU A 164 8.57 -19.31 -1.06
CA GLU A 164 7.62 -18.35 -1.62
C GLU A 164 8.02 -16.90 -1.37
N THR A 165 7.43 -16.01 -2.16
CA THR A 165 7.45 -14.57 -1.95
C THR A 165 6.03 -14.03 -1.97
N VAL A 166 5.68 -13.29 -0.92
CA VAL A 166 4.42 -12.54 -0.82
C VAL A 166 4.75 -11.06 -0.89
N SER A 167 4.00 -10.30 -1.67
CA SER A 167 4.21 -8.86 -1.80
C SER A 167 3.03 -8.06 -1.27
N LEU A 168 3.30 -6.90 -0.70
CA LEU A 168 2.31 -5.93 -0.24
C LEU A 168 2.53 -4.59 -0.93
N LEU A 169 1.44 -3.90 -1.23
CA LEU A 169 1.46 -2.58 -1.84
C LEU A 169 0.68 -1.60 -0.96
N THR A 170 1.30 -0.51 -0.54
CA THR A 170 0.66 0.49 0.33
C THR A 170 0.91 1.88 -0.22
N PHE A 171 -0.02 2.79 0.05
CA PHE A 171 0.08 4.18 -0.39
C PHE A 171 -0.14 5.17 0.75
N SER A 172 0.36 6.38 0.53
CA SER A 172 -0.01 7.54 1.32
C SER A 172 -0.17 8.76 0.42
N SER A 173 -1.32 9.42 0.51
CA SER A 173 -1.70 10.59 -0.27
C SER A 173 -1.71 11.82 0.62
N LEU A 174 -1.09 12.92 0.19
CA LEU A 174 -0.96 14.14 0.99
C LEU A 174 -1.53 15.35 0.28
N TYR A 175 -2.32 16.12 1.03
CA TYR A 175 -2.95 17.34 0.56
C TYR A 175 -2.76 18.45 1.59
N LEU A 176 -2.26 19.59 1.13
CA LEU A 176 -2.19 20.80 1.93
C LEU A 176 -2.46 22.00 1.01
N ASP A 177 -3.56 22.68 1.25
CA ASP A 177 -3.86 23.91 0.54
C ASP A 177 -3.30 25.16 1.25
N SER A 178 -3.35 26.29 0.55
CA SER A 178 -2.85 27.57 1.06
C SER A 178 -3.81 28.26 2.05
N VAL A 179 -5.01 27.69 2.27
CA VAL A 179 -6.12 28.22 3.05
C VAL A 179 -6.20 27.48 4.39
N ALA A 180 -6.52 28.19 5.47
CA ALA A 180 -6.47 27.63 6.83
C ALA A 180 -7.66 26.68 7.18
N ASN A 181 -8.33 26.07 6.20
CA ASN A 181 -9.50 25.22 6.43
C ASN A 181 -9.36 23.85 5.75
N SER A 182 -9.00 22.84 6.55
CA SER A 182 -8.54 21.49 6.16
C SER A 182 -9.60 20.55 5.55
N ILE A 183 -10.86 20.98 5.38
CA ILE A 183 -11.95 20.11 4.88
C ILE A 183 -11.74 19.67 3.43
N ASN A 184 -11.26 20.57 2.57
CA ASN A 184 -11.02 20.25 1.16
C ASN A 184 -9.83 19.31 1.01
N ASP A 185 -8.77 19.52 1.80
CA ASP A 185 -7.60 18.66 1.83
C ASP A 185 -7.98 17.24 2.27
N LEU A 186 -8.78 17.13 3.34
CA LEU A 186 -9.31 15.84 3.79
C LEU A 186 -10.12 15.15 2.68
N LYS A 187 -11.06 15.85 2.07
CA LYS A 187 -11.90 15.29 1.00
C LYS A 187 -11.07 14.81 -0.20
N ASN A 188 -10.03 15.55 -0.57
CA ASN A 188 -9.16 15.17 -1.68
C ASN A 188 -8.31 13.94 -1.31
N ALA A 189 -7.78 13.89 -0.09
CA ALA A 189 -7.06 12.72 0.43
C ALA A 189 -7.95 11.47 0.42
N GLU A 190 -9.19 11.58 0.88
CA GLU A 190 -10.18 10.49 0.85
C GLU A 190 -10.48 10.02 -0.59
N LEU A 191 -10.71 10.95 -1.52
CA LEU A 191 -11.00 10.61 -2.92
C LEU A 191 -9.82 9.91 -3.60
N THR A 192 -8.59 10.36 -3.34
CA THR A 192 -7.39 9.70 -3.87
C THR A 192 -7.19 8.33 -3.26
N ALA A 193 -7.36 8.19 -1.95
CA ALA A 193 -7.27 6.89 -1.30
C ALA A 193 -8.32 5.90 -1.83
N LEU A 194 -9.56 6.37 -2.05
CA LEU A 194 -10.60 5.56 -2.68
C LEU A 194 -10.19 5.14 -4.10
N ALA A 195 -9.69 6.06 -4.92
CA ALA A 195 -9.24 5.74 -6.29
C ALA A 195 -8.11 4.71 -6.30
N LEU A 196 -7.11 4.87 -5.43
CA LEU A 196 -6.00 3.92 -5.26
C LEU A 196 -6.45 2.58 -4.67
N SER A 197 -7.52 2.54 -3.86
CA SER A 197 -8.06 1.30 -3.32
C SER A 197 -8.80 0.47 -4.38
N LEU A 198 -9.43 1.14 -5.36
CA LEU A 198 -10.27 0.52 -6.38
C LEU A 198 -9.52 0.14 -7.65
N ASP A 199 -8.66 1.03 -8.15
CA ASP A 199 -7.93 0.81 -9.40
C ASP A 199 -6.59 1.57 -9.41
N PRO A 200 -5.57 1.08 -8.68
CA PRO A 200 -4.27 1.72 -8.66
C PRO A 200 -3.59 1.77 -10.04
N ILE A 201 -3.91 0.84 -10.96
CA ILE A 201 -3.34 0.83 -12.31
C ILE A 201 -3.77 2.09 -13.06
N SER A 202 -5.04 2.47 -13.00
CA SER A 202 -5.55 3.71 -13.61
C SER A 202 -4.92 4.98 -13.02
N GLN A 203 -4.36 4.89 -11.81
CA GLN A 203 -3.67 5.98 -11.13
C GLN A 203 -2.16 6.04 -11.44
N GLY A 204 -1.67 5.19 -12.36
CA GLY A 204 -0.27 5.19 -12.78
C GLY A 204 0.61 4.16 -12.07
N VAL A 205 0.05 3.30 -11.23
CA VAL A 205 0.82 2.22 -10.59
C VAL A 205 1.12 1.11 -11.61
N SER A 206 2.32 0.54 -11.52
CA SER A 206 2.71 -0.59 -12.37
C SER A 206 1.76 -1.78 -12.19
N SER A 207 1.22 -2.28 -13.31
CA SER A 207 0.38 -3.50 -13.31
C SER A 207 1.11 -4.71 -12.69
N ARG A 208 2.45 -4.78 -12.81
CA ARG A 208 3.27 -5.79 -12.14
C ARG A 208 3.08 -5.75 -10.63
N MET A 209 3.17 -4.57 -10.02
CA MET A 209 3.06 -4.40 -8.58
C MET A 209 1.64 -4.73 -8.11
N VAL A 210 0.62 -4.20 -8.79
CA VAL A 210 -0.78 -4.44 -8.43
C VAL A 210 -1.15 -5.93 -8.54
N ASN A 211 -0.74 -6.59 -9.62
CA ASN A 211 -1.07 -8.00 -9.84
C ASN A 211 -0.33 -8.98 -8.91
N ASN A 212 0.83 -8.59 -8.38
CA ASN A 212 1.63 -9.43 -7.50
C ASN A 212 1.41 -9.13 -6.01
N ALA A 213 0.84 -7.97 -5.68
CA ALA A 213 0.55 -7.60 -4.30
C ALA A 213 -0.69 -8.34 -3.78
N ILE A 214 -0.53 -9.14 -2.72
CA ILE A 214 -1.60 -9.99 -2.19
C ILE A 214 -2.80 -9.20 -1.65
N ASN A 215 -2.60 -7.92 -1.30
CA ASN A 215 -3.63 -7.02 -0.79
C ASN A 215 -4.41 -6.28 -1.90
N TYR A 216 -4.07 -6.53 -3.17
CA TYR A 216 -4.74 -5.97 -4.35
C TYR A 216 -5.11 -7.00 -5.41
N SER A 217 -4.33 -8.06 -5.56
CA SER A 217 -4.65 -9.09 -6.54
C SER A 217 -5.83 -9.93 -6.06
N ASP A 218 -6.84 -10.09 -6.91
CA ASP A 218 -7.95 -11.04 -6.69
C ASP A 218 -7.52 -12.50 -6.90
N VAL A 219 -6.24 -12.73 -7.26
CA VAL A 219 -5.73 -13.99 -7.78
C VAL A 219 -4.57 -14.47 -6.92
N LYS A 220 -4.87 -15.36 -5.97
CA LYS A 220 -3.89 -16.35 -5.53
C LYS A 220 -3.74 -17.39 -6.63
N SER A 221 -2.92 -17.12 -7.64
CA SER A 221 -2.14 -18.22 -8.21
C SER A 221 -0.83 -18.25 -7.42
N VAL A 222 -0.91 -18.83 -6.23
CA VAL A 222 0.27 -19.39 -5.57
C VAL A 222 1.01 -20.19 -6.64
N PRO A 223 2.26 -19.86 -7.00
CA PRO A 223 3.03 -20.69 -7.93
C PRO A 223 3.08 -22.09 -7.30
N GLU A 224 2.42 -23.08 -7.89
CA GLU A 224 2.39 -24.42 -7.29
C GLU A 224 3.84 -24.85 -7.01
N PRO A 225 4.21 -25.12 -5.75
CA PRO A 225 5.58 -25.45 -5.40
C PRO A 225 5.92 -26.78 -6.08
N GLY A 226 6.71 -26.74 -7.15
CA GLY A 226 7.40 -27.86 -7.80
C GLY A 226 6.58 -29.12 -8.10
N SER A 227 5.25 -29.11 -7.94
CA SER A 227 4.42 -30.31 -7.89
C SER A 227 4.35 -30.97 -9.26
N LEU A 228 4.36 -30.14 -10.31
CA LEU A 228 4.55 -30.58 -11.70
C LEU A 228 5.95 -31.18 -11.93
N ALA A 229 7.01 -30.58 -11.38
CA ALA A 229 8.37 -31.10 -11.53
C ALA A 229 8.53 -32.47 -10.85
N LEU A 230 7.93 -32.68 -9.67
CA LEU A 230 7.88 -33.96 -8.97
C LEU A 230 7.01 -34.99 -9.71
N LEU A 231 5.90 -34.58 -10.33
CA LEU A 231 5.07 -35.44 -11.18
C LEU A 231 5.84 -35.93 -12.43
N PHE A 232 6.58 -35.03 -13.10
CA PHE A 232 7.39 -35.39 -14.27
C PHE A 232 8.58 -36.29 -13.90
N LEU A 233 9.23 -36.07 -12.77
CA LEU A 233 10.27 -36.96 -12.24
C LEU A 233 9.71 -38.33 -11.83
N GLY A 234 8.52 -38.38 -11.23
CA GLY A 234 7.84 -39.63 -10.89
C GLY A 234 7.44 -40.47 -12.11
N LEU A 235 6.87 -39.82 -13.14
CA LEU A 235 6.46 -40.50 -14.38
C LEU A 235 7.65 -41.03 -15.18
N THR A 236 8.73 -40.27 -15.27
CA THR A 236 9.96 -40.73 -15.94
C THR A 236 10.60 -41.89 -15.19
N GLY A 237 10.65 -41.86 -13.85
CA GLY A 237 11.13 -42.98 -13.02
C GLY A 237 10.34 -44.28 -13.24
N ILE A 238 9.01 -44.21 -13.37
CA ILE A 238 8.15 -45.38 -13.63
C ILE A 238 8.38 -45.94 -15.04
N LEU A 239 8.54 -45.08 -16.05
CA LEU A 239 8.80 -45.51 -17.42
C LEU A 239 10.17 -46.17 -17.60
N PHE A 240 11.20 -45.70 -16.87
CA PHE A 240 12.53 -46.32 -16.89
C PHE A 240 12.60 -47.62 -16.06
N SER A 241 11.82 -47.74 -14.98
CA SER A 241 11.78 -49.00 -14.20
C SER A 241 11.06 -50.14 -14.94
N ARG A 242 10.08 -49.84 -15.80
CA ARG A 242 9.42 -50.86 -16.64
C ARG A 242 10.32 -51.42 -17.74
N LYS A 243 11.27 -50.65 -18.27
CA LYS A 243 12.22 -51.14 -19.29
C LYS A 243 13.27 -52.11 -18.74
N LYS A 244 13.53 -52.12 -17.43
CA LYS A 244 14.49 -53.06 -16.79
C LYS A 244 13.89 -54.40 -16.39
N LYS A 245 12.57 -54.59 -16.45
CA LYS A 245 11.91 -55.88 -16.15
C LYS A 245 11.62 -56.75 -17.39
N LEU A 246 11.97 -56.26 -18.59
CA LEU A 246 11.76 -56.93 -19.87
C LEU A 246 13.08 -57.25 -20.61
N ALA A 247 14.21 -57.24 -19.90
CA ALA A 247 15.51 -57.69 -20.39
C ALA A 247 15.97 -58.90 -19.58
#